data_AF-A0A7Z0M5D1-F1
#
_entry.id   AF-A0A7Z0M5D1-F1
#
_cell.length_a   1.000
_cell.length_b   1.000
_cell.length_c   1.000
_cell.angle_alpha   90.00
_cell.angle_beta   90.00
_cell.angle_gamma   90.00
#
_symmetry.space_group_name_H-M   'P 1'
#
loop_
_entity.id
_entity.type
_entity.pdbx_description
1 polymer ?
#
loop_
_entity_poly.entity_id
_entity_poly.type
_entity_poly.pdbx_seq_one_letter_code
_entity_poly.pdbx_strand_id
1 'polypeptide(L)'
;MKDTVQDWAGKITSSPISMPFKFIKNWTENNVIKRKIVIFLTMFSVWIALLMGAVFSPQRQTFTEEQLKTKHVFRNGTGEIKLISQEYSPRTGVIVLQFETRDSTSPVNRGIDPKRLKWNLYAQQKSSKTTMDVVPILDNKISVIIRNVSKNFGAFAIDVTNNTVSTNLVDIEISSSDEEVRVLQKNSDEDKVVQFYVTPQNSELKTKTIKVVSREEFTLQEIKKEREFQKRQEAKIKASIKQLQASIEDDESRKESLSSEAKYLAGDDLEENRRGILLLDSNIESKNQSIRVASDNIEKIHLKLETLDRKQRDVENGTFEFSSPIETVVMK
;
A
#
# COMPACT_ATOMS: atom_id res chain seq x y z
N MET A 1 -7.57 -47.12 -65.66
CA MET A 1 -7.75 -46.13 -64.57
C MET A 1 -8.05 -46.76 -63.21
N LYS A 2 -8.59 -47.99 -63.12
CA LYS A 2 -8.72 -48.74 -61.85
C LYS A 2 -7.37 -49.20 -61.26
N ASP A 3 -6.41 -49.55 -62.10
CA ASP A 3 -5.13 -50.12 -61.62
C ASP A 3 -4.20 -49.10 -60.96
N THR A 4 -4.27 -47.83 -61.37
CA THR A 4 -3.42 -46.75 -60.82
C THR A 4 -3.84 -46.34 -59.38
N VAL A 5 -5.12 -46.53 -59.04
CA VAL A 5 -5.66 -46.20 -57.71
C VAL A 5 -5.33 -47.31 -56.70
N GLN A 6 -5.32 -48.57 -57.14
CA GLN A 6 -4.89 -49.70 -56.30
C GLN A 6 -3.39 -49.64 -55.98
N ASP A 7 -2.56 -49.22 -56.93
CA ASP A 7 -1.11 -49.11 -56.73
C ASP A 7 -0.73 -47.99 -55.74
N TRP A 8 -1.49 -46.87 -55.75
CA TRP A 8 -1.34 -45.79 -54.76
C TRP A 8 -1.81 -46.19 -53.35
N ALA A 9 -2.89 -46.97 -53.24
CA ALA A 9 -3.37 -47.48 -51.96
C ALA A 9 -2.38 -48.48 -51.30
N GLY A 10 -1.66 -49.26 -52.11
CA GLY A 10 -0.57 -50.14 -51.64
C GLY A 10 0.66 -49.39 -51.10
N LYS A 11 0.97 -48.23 -51.68
CA LYS A 11 2.12 -47.39 -51.24
C LYS A 11 1.86 -46.62 -49.94
N ILE A 12 0.63 -46.13 -49.72
CA ILE A 12 0.28 -45.41 -48.48
C ILE A 12 0.25 -46.36 -47.27
N THR A 13 -0.14 -47.62 -47.49
CA THR A 13 -0.15 -48.64 -46.44
C THR A 13 1.25 -49.16 -46.07
N SER A 14 2.29 -48.90 -46.86
CA SER A 14 3.68 -49.35 -46.59
C SER A 14 4.61 -48.22 -46.10
N SER A 15 4.07 -47.02 -45.84
CA SER A 15 4.84 -45.88 -45.36
C SER A 15 5.29 -46.04 -43.89
N PRO A 16 6.54 -45.64 -43.55
CA PRO A 16 7.06 -45.70 -42.18
C PRO A 16 6.29 -44.82 -41.18
N ILE A 17 5.50 -43.86 -41.66
CA ILE A 17 4.64 -42.99 -40.83
C ILE A 17 3.37 -43.74 -40.37
N SER A 18 2.95 -44.77 -41.12
CA SER A 18 1.78 -45.60 -40.77
C SER A 18 2.11 -46.74 -39.80
N MET A 19 3.40 -47.08 -39.64
CA MET A 19 3.86 -48.12 -38.73
C MET A 19 3.43 -47.90 -37.27
N PRO A 20 3.58 -46.71 -36.65
CA PRO A 20 3.12 -46.50 -35.28
C PRO A 20 1.60 -46.70 -35.15
N PHE A 21 0.80 -46.25 -36.12
CA PHE A 21 -0.65 -46.43 -36.11
C PHE A 21 -1.08 -47.89 -36.28
N LYS A 22 -0.41 -48.63 -37.17
CA LYS A 22 -0.66 -50.07 -37.35
C LYS A 22 -0.24 -50.87 -36.13
N PHE A 23 0.89 -50.52 -35.51
CA PHE A 23 1.34 -51.14 -34.27
C PHE A 23 0.37 -50.88 -33.11
N ILE A 24 -0.08 -49.62 -32.94
CA ILE A 24 -1.10 -49.24 -31.95
C ILE A 24 -2.39 -50.02 -32.22
N LYS A 25 -2.87 -50.04 -33.47
CA LYS A 25 -4.09 -50.77 -33.86
C LYS A 25 -3.99 -52.27 -33.52
N ASN A 26 -2.94 -52.93 -33.98
CA ASN A 26 -2.73 -54.36 -33.75
C ASN A 26 -2.55 -54.67 -32.25
N TRP A 27 -1.85 -53.81 -31.51
CA TRP A 27 -1.72 -53.92 -30.05
C TRP A 27 -3.07 -53.76 -29.33
N THR A 28 -3.89 -52.79 -29.76
CA THR A 28 -5.23 -52.55 -29.21
C THR A 28 -6.22 -53.66 -29.53
N GLU A 29 -6.09 -54.34 -30.67
CA GLU A 29 -6.91 -55.50 -31.04
C GLU A 29 -6.53 -56.73 -30.20
N ASN A 30 -5.23 -56.99 -30.02
CA ASN A 30 -4.73 -58.17 -29.30
C ASN A 30 -4.82 -58.05 -27.76
N ASN A 31 -4.86 -56.84 -27.20
CA ASN A 31 -4.85 -56.62 -25.75
C ASN A 31 -6.14 -55.93 -25.28
N VAL A 32 -7.28 -56.61 -25.43
CA VAL A 32 -8.63 -56.07 -25.15
C VAL A 32 -8.76 -55.46 -23.74
N ILE A 33 -8.20 -56.10 -22.72
CA ILE A 33 -8.24 -55.60 -21.33
C ILE A 33 -7.32 -54.39 -21.15
N LYS A 34 -6.07 -54.45 -21.65
CA LYS A 34 -5.10 -53.35 -21.50
C LYS A 34 -5.54 -52.10 -22.26
N ARG A 35 -6.21 -52.24 -23.41
CA ARG A 35 -6.82 -51.11 -24.13
C ARG A 35 -7.84 -50.37 -23.28
N LYS A 36 -8.74 -51.08 -22.60
CA LYS A 36 -9.73 -50.47 -21.70
C LYS A 36 -9.04 -49.73 -20.55
N ILE A 37 -7.98 -50.32 -19.98
CA ILE A 37 -7.17 -49.70 -18.92
C ILE A 37 -6.47 -48.43 -19.42
N VAL A 38 -5.85 -48.46 -20.60
CA VAL A 38 -5.17 -47.29 -21.18
C VAL A 38 -6.15 -46.16 -21.49
N ILE A 39 -7.30 -46.46 -22.09
CA ILE A 39 -8.35 -45.47 -22.36
C ILE A 39 -8.89 -44.87 -21.04
N PHE A 40 -9.07 -45.70 -20.01
CA PHE A 40 -9.47 -45.22 -18.70
C PHE A 40 -8.41 -44.30 -18.08
N LEU A 41 -7.13 -44.69 -18.13
CA LEU A 41 -6.01 -43.90 -17.62
C LEU A 41 -5.84 -42.57 -18.36
N THR A 42 -6.00 -42.53 -19.68
CA THR A 42 -5.96 -41.29 -20.44
C THR A 42 -7.15 -40.39 -20.14
N MET A 43 -8.35 -40.95 -19.97
CA MET A 43 -9.51 -40.16 -19.56
C MET A 43 -9.35 -39.63 -18.12
N PHE A 44 -8.79 -40.45 -17.23
CA PHE A 44 -8.50 -40.07 -15.84
C PHE A 44 -7.41 -39.00 -15.74
N SER A 45 -6.37 -39.05 -16.58
CA SER A 45 -5.33 -38.02 -16.60
C SER A 45 -5.86 -36.66 -17.10
N VAL A 46 -6.76 -36.66 -18.09
CA VAL A 46 -7.47 -35.44 -18.52
C VAL A 46 -8.33 -34.88 -17.38
N TRP A 47 -9.02 -35.73 -16.63
CA TRP A 47 -9.78 -35.31 -15.44
C TRP A 47 -8.89 -34.71 -14.36
N ILE A 48 -7.74 -35.32 -14.05
CA ILE A 48 -6.76 -34.76 -13.10
C ILE A 48 -6.22 -33.42 -13.61
N ALA A 49 -5.92 -33.30 -14.90
CA ALA A 49 -5.45 -32.06 -15.50
C ALA A 49 -6.49 -30.93 -15.40
N LEU A 50 -7.78 -31.25 -15.60
CA LEU A 50 -8.88 -30.31 -15.39
C LEU A 50 -9.03 -29.91 -13.93
N LEU A 51 -8.92 -30.85 -12.98
CA LEU A 51 -8.96 -30.56 -11.56
C LEU A 51 -7.78 -29.70 -11.11
N MET A 52 -6.57 -30.00 -11.58
CA MET A 52 -5.40 -29.15 -11.34
C MET A 52 -5.59 -27.77 -11.97
N GLY A 53 -6.12 -27.69 -13.19
CA GLY A 53 -6.47 -26.42 -13.83
C GLY A 53 -7.47 -25.61 -13.00
N ALA A 54 -8.46 -26.24 -12.37
CA ALA A 54 -9.41 -25.57 -11.49
C ALA A 54 -8.77 -25.10 -10.16
N VAL A 55 -7.86 -25.88 -9.59
CA VAL A 55 -7.15 -25.55 -8.34
C VAL A 55 -6.14 -24.42 -8.55
N PHE A 56 -5.45 -24.40 -9.69
CA PHE A 56 -4.43 -23.39 -10.02
C PHE A 56 -4.97 -22.21 -10.84
N SER A 57 -6.22 -22.26 -11.31
CA SER A 57 -6.85 -21.13 -11.98
C SER A 57 -6.88 -19.93 -11.03
N PRO A 58 -6.50 -18.71 -11.49
CA PRO A 58 -6.72 -17.49 -10.73
C PRO A 58 -8.19 -17.39 -10.32
N GLN A 59 -8.45 -17.02 -9.07
CA GLN A 59 -9.81 -16.72 -8.65
C GLN A 59 -10.34 -15.55 -9.48
N ARG A 60 -11.60 -15.61 -9.92
CA ARG A 60 -12.23 -14.48 -10.62
C ARG A 60 -12.16 -13.26 -9.71
N GLN A 61 -11.44 -12.22 -10.12
CA GLN A 61 -11.46 -10.94 -9.45
C GLN A 61 -12.82 -10.29 -9.68
N THR A 62 -13.61 -10.13 -8.62
CA THR A 62 -14.93 -9.48 -8.69
C THR A 62 -14.86 -7.96 -8.57
N PHE A 63 -13.68 -7.42 -8.23
CA PHE A 63 -13.44 -6.00 -8.03
C PHE A 63 -12.40 -5.49 -9.02
N THR A 64 -12.63 -4.29 -9.57
CA THR A 64 -11.66 -3.64 -10.46
C THR A 64 -10.49 -3.07 -9.66
N GLU A 65 -9.33 -2.87 -10.32
CA GLU A 65 -8.19 -2.18 -9.69
C GLU A 65 -8.58 -0.78 -9.19
N GLU A 66 -9.54 -0.12 -9.85
CA GLU A 66 -10.06 1.17 -9.41
C GLU A 66 -10.83 1.11 -8.09
N GLN A 67 -11.59 0.03 -7.86
CA GLN A 67 -12.28 -0.21 -6.60
C GLN A 67 -11.30 -0.59 -5.49
N LEU A 68 -10.19 -1.23 -5.83
CA LEU A 68 -9.13 -1.59 -4.88
C LEU A 68 -8.09 -0.48 -4.69
N LYS A 69 -8.33 0.72 -5.23
CA LYS A 69 -7.44 1.88 -5.01
C LYS A 69 -7.27 2.08 -3.50
N THR A 70 -6.01 2.23 -3.10
CA THR A 70 -5.63 2.45 -1.72
C THR A 70 -5.47 3.93 -1.40
N LYS A 71 -5.57 4.82 -2.40
CA LYS A 71 -5.45 6.27 -2.22
C LYS A 71 -6.68 6.95 -2.81
N HIS A 72 -7.31 7.80 -2.01
CA HIS A 72 -8.43 8.63 -2.44
C HIS A 72 -8.21 10.09 -2.03
N VAL A 73 -8.68 11.00 -2.87
CA VAL A 73 -8.76 12.44 -2.60
C VAL A 73 -10.22 12.78 -2.40
N PHE A 74 -10.54 13.54 -1.34
CA PHE A 74 -11.90 13.98 -1.11
C PHE A 74 -12.30 15.03 -2.16
N ARG A 75 -13.45 14.85 -2.81
CA ARG A 75 -13.89 15.72 -3.92
C ARG A 75 -14.14 17.16 -3.48
N ASN A 76 -14.50 17.36 -2.22
CA ASN A 76 -14.64 18.68 -1.58
C ASN A 76 -13.31 19.43 -1.36
N GLY A 77 -12.17 18.90 -1.81
CA GLY A 77 -10.84 19.53 -1.71
C GLY A 77 -10.27 19.60 -0.29
N THR A 78 -10.84 18.87 0.66
CA THR A 78 -10.43 18.94 2.08
C THR A 78 -9.18 18.13 2.42
N GLY A 79 -8.76 17.23 1.55
CA GLY A 79 -7.57 16.41 1.79
C GLY A 79 -7.53 15.11 1.00
N GLU A 80 -6.60 14.26 1.41
CA GLU A 80 -6.46 12.89 0.91
C GLU A 80 -6.34 11.90 2.06
N ILE A 81 -6.76 10.66 1.80
CA ILE A 81 -6.61 9.53 2.71
C ILE A 81 -6.09 8.32 1.93
N LYS A 82 -5.13 7.63 2.52
CA LYS A 82 -4.44 6.49 1.92
C LYS A 82 -4.42 5.31 2.87
N LEU A 83 -4.91 4.16 2.42
CA LEU A 83 -4.77 2.85 3.06
C LEU A 83 -3.36 2.30 2.78
N ILE A 84 -2.48 2.36 3.77
CA ILE A 84 -1.06 1.99 3.63
C ILE A 84 -0.76 0.52 3.98
N SER A 85 -1.63 -0.12 4.77
CA SER A 85 -1.44 -1.52 5.17
C SER A 85 -2.79 -2.19 5.42
N GLN A 86 -2.88 -3.44 4.99
CA GLN A 86 -4.03 -4.31 5.20
C GLN A 86 -3.53 -5.68 5.67
N GLU A 87 -3.89 -6.07 6.88
CA GLU A 87 -3.48 -7.35 7.46
C GLU A 87 -4.70 -8.12 7.95
N TYR A 88 -4.79 -9.41 7.64
CA TYR A 88 -5.86 -10.29 8.07
C TYR A 88 -5.33 -11.52 8.79
N SER A 89 -5.97 -11.88 9.90
CA SER A 89 -5.71 -13.10 10.66
C SER A 89 -6.92 -14.04 10.58
N PRO A 90 -6.90 -15.06 9.69
CA PRO A 90 -7.96 -16.07 9.59
C PRO A 90 -8.13 -16.90 10.87
N ARG A 91 -7.11 -16.94 11.73
CA ARG A 91 -7.12 -17.68 12.98
C ARG A 91 -7.89 -16.96 14.08
N THR A 92 -7.73 -15.64 14.17
CA THR A 92 -8.36 -14.81 15.21
C THR A 92 -9.56 -14.01 14.71
N GLY A 93 -9.80 -13.98 13.40
CA GLY A 93 -10.91 -13.22 12.81
C GLY A 93 -10.71 -11.72 12.96
N VAL A 94 -9.48 -11.25 12.84
CA VAL A 94 -9.09 -9.84 13.01
C VAL A 94 -8.51 -9.31 11.71
N ILE A 95 -9.01 -8.15 11.26
CA ILE A 95 -8.40 -7.34 10.21
C ILE A 95 -7.82 -6.09 10.87
N VAL A 96 -6.59 -5.73 10.50
CA VAL A 96 -5.93 -4.48 10.88
C VAL A 96 -5.66 -3.67 9.62
N LEU A 97 -6.11 -2.42 9.63
CA LEU A 97 -5.91 -1.48 8.53
C LEU A 97 -5.17 -0.26 9.08
N GLN A 98 -4.25 0.26 8.28
CA GLN A 98 -3.53 1.49 8.61
C GLN A 98 -3.80 2.52 7.54
N PHE A 99 -4.23 3.70 7.95
CA PHE A 99 -4.52 4.84 7.08
C PHE A 99 -3.57 5.99 7.38
N GLU A 100 -3.17 6.69 6.33
CA GLU A 100 -2.51 7.98 6.40
C GLU A 100 -3.41 9.06 5.81
N THR A 101 -3.48 10.23 6.45
CA THR A 101 -4.30 11.36 6.01
C THR A 101 -3.44 12.59 5.78
N ARG A 102 -3.88 13.46 4.87
CA ARG A 102 -3.27 14.77 4.67
C ARG A 102 -4.36 15.82 4.56
N ASP A 103 -4.33 16.79 5.46
CA ASP A 103 -5.21 17.95 5.46
C ASP A 103 -4.76 18.94 4.36
N SER A 104 -5.67 19.30 3.46
CA SER A 104 -5.41 20.32 2.42
C SER A 104 -6.02 21.68 2.75
N THR A 105 -6.68 21.81 3.90
CA THR A 105 -7.33 23.05 4.36
C THR A 105 -6.45 23.88 5.29
N SER A 106 -5.31 23.35 5.71
CA SER A 106 -4.36 24.04 6.59
C SER A 106 -3.00 24.22 5.90
N PRO A 107 -2.35 25.38 6.06
CA PRO A 107 -0.95 25.56 5.62
C PRO A 107 0.02 24.75 6.48
N VAL A 108 -0.43 24.23 7.63
CA VAL A 108 0.35 23.35 8.49
C VAL A 108 0.34 21.95 7.90
N ASN A 109 1.51 21.36 7.66
CA ASN A 109 1.65 20.00 7.17
C ASN A 109 1.23 19.00 8.26
N ARG A 110 -0.05 18.65 8.30
CA ARG A 110 -0.67 17.77 9.30
C ARG A 110 -1.70 16.83 8.68
N GLY A 111 -2.09 15.82 9.44
CA GLY A 111 -3.23 14.98 9.12
C GLY A 111 -4.59 15.65 9.27
N ILE A 112 -5.62 15.05 8.68
CA ILE A 112 -7.01 15.45 8.93
C ILE A 112 -7.35 15.10 10.38
N ASP A 113 -7.91 16.05 11.13
CA ASP A 113 -8.35 15.83 12.51
C ASP A 113 -9.28 14.61 12.61
N PRO A 114 -8.91 13.56 13.37
CA PRO A 114 -9.72 12.35 13.52
C PRO A 114 -11.16 12.62 13.99
N LYS A 115 -11.39 13.69 14.77
CA LYS A 115 -12.73 14.08 15.23
C LYS A 115 -13.65 14.52 14.09
N ARG A 116 -13.08 14.93 12.95
CA ARG A 116 -13.81 15.35 11.75
C ARG A 116 -14.06 14.19 10.78
N LEU A 117 -13.49 13.02 11.04
CA LEU A 117 -13.67 11.83 10.23
C LEU A 117 -14.76 10.95 10.82
N LYS A 118 -15.81 10.70 10.05
CA LYS A 118 -16.85 9.72 10.40
C LYS A 118 -16.62 8.44 9.60
N TRP A 119 -16.70 7.30 10.27
CA TRP A 119 -16.41 5.99 9.70
C TRP A 119 -17.68 5.13 9.72
N ASN A 120 -17.97 4.44 8.62
CA ASN A 120 -19.03 3.44 8.56
C ASN A 120 -18.45 2.13 8.00
N LEU A 121 -18.90 1.00 8.55
CA LEU A 121 -18.50 -0.33 8.09
C LEU A 121 -19.69 -1.05 7.45
N TYR A 122 -19.51 -1.47 6.21
CA TYR A 122 -20.48 -2.26 5.47
C TYR A 122 -19.94 -3.65 5.19
N ALA A 123 -20.80 -4.66 5.31
CA ALA A 123 -20.47 -6.06 5.05
C ALA A 123 -21.46 -6.67 4.06
N GLN A 124 -20.96 -7.53 3.17
CA GLN A 124 -21.82 -8.30 2.26
C GLN A 124 -22.73 -9.27 3.01
N GLN A 125 -22.22 -9.86 4.10
CA GLN A 125 -23.00 -10.73 5.00
C GLN A 125 -23.04 -10.09 6.39
N LYS A 126 -24.23 -9.76 6.89
CA LYS A 126 -24.40 -9.21 8.23
C LYS A 126 -24.05 -10.27 9.28
N SER A 127 -22.92 -10.09 9.94
CA SER A 127 -22.59 -10.78 11.18
C SER A 127 -22.86 -9.79 12.32
N SER A 128 -23.83 -10.09 13.19
CA SER A 128 -24.21 -9.23 14.33
C SER A 128 -23.10 -9.01 15.36
N LYS A 129 -21.93 -9.65 15.19
CA LYS A 129 -20.79 -9.56 16.11
C LYS A 129 -19.60 -8.80 15.53
N THR A 130 -19.60 -8.49 14.23
CA THR A 130 -18.47 -7.81 13.60
C THR A 130 -18.48 -6.33 13.98
N THR A 131 -17.37 -5.89 14.56
CA THR A 131 -17.21 -4.53 15.08
C THR A 131 -15.92 -3.92 14.56
N MET A 132 -15.90 -2.60 14.39
CA MET A 132 -14.75 -1.82 13.97
C MET A 132 -14.41 -0.77 15.02
N ASP A 133 -13.16 -0.73 15.45
CA ASP A 133 -12.64 0.38 16.23
C ASP A 133 -11.65 1.19 15.42
N VAL A 134 -11.75 2.51 15.55
CA VAL A 134 -10.85 3.47 14.95
C VAL A 134 -10.01 4.09 16.05
N VAL A 135 -8.70 4.14 15.83
CA VAL A 135 -7.74 4.63 16.81
C VAL A 135 -6.73 5.56 16.13
N PRO A 136 -6.74 6.87 16.45
CA PRO A 136 -5.75 7.79 15.92
C PRO A 136 -4.41 7.64 16.64
N ILE A 137 -3.39 7.15 15.93
CA ILE A 137 -2.04 6.91 16.49
C ILE A 137 -1.22 8.20 16.46
N LEU A 138 -1.15 8.86 15.31
CA LEU A 138 -0.61 10.22 15.14
C LEU A 138 -1.69 11.12 14.54
N ASP A 139 -1.37 12.39 14.31
CA ASP A 139 -2.27 13.33 13.63
C ASP A 139 -2.62 12.85 12.22
N ASN A 140 -1.62 12.33 11.50
CA ASN A 140 -1.75 11.87 10.12
C ASN A 140 -1.88 10.36 9.99
N LYS A 141 -1.93 9.59 11.09
CA LYS A 141 -1.92 8.12 11.05
C LYS A 141 -3.01 7.52 11.92
N ILE A 142 -3.88 6.75 11.30
CA ILE A 142 -5.06 6.14 11.94
C ILE A 142 -5.00 4.63 11.75
N SER A 143 -5.12 3.89 12.84
CA SER A 143 -5.21 2.43 12.81
C SER A 143 -6.65 2.01 13.06
N VAL A 144 -7.14 1.08 12.25
CA VAL A 144 -8.49 0.52 12.33
C VAL A 144 -8.40 -0.98 12.57
N ILE A 145 -9.15 -1.48 13.54
CA ILE A 145 -9.25 -2.91 13.83
C ILE A 145 -10.70 -3.37 13.62
N ILE A 146 -10.88 -4.38 12.77
CA ILE A 146 -12.17 -5.04 12.56
C ILE A 146 -12.09 -6.42 13.21
N ARG A 147 -12.99 -6.69 14.16
CA ARG A 147 -13.04 -7.94 14.94
C ARG A 147 -14.21 -8.81 14.54
N ASN A 148 -14.12 -10.09 14.90
CA ASN A 148 -15.13 -11.11 14.61
C ASN A 148 -15.42 -11.24 13.11
N VAL A 149 -14.37 -11.19 12.30
CA VAL A 149 -14.41 -11.39 10.85
C VAL A 149 -14.45 -12.89 10.55
N SER A 150 -15.42 -13.31 9.73
CA SER A 150 -15.54 -14.71 9.30
C SER A 150 -14.46 -15.08 8.29
N LYS A 151 -14.11 -16.36 8.18
CA LYS A 151 -13.11 -16.83 7.21
C LYS A 151 -13.47 -16.50 5.75
N ASN A 152 -14.76 -16.39 5.45
CA ASN A 152 -15.30 -16.20 4.11
C ASN A 152 -16.09 -14.88 4.00
N PHE A 153 -15.59 -13.79 4.59
CA PHE A 153 -16.33 -12.53 4.71
C PHE A 153 -16.64 -11.81 3.38
N GLY A 154 -16.13 -12.31 2.24
CA GLY A 154 -16.38 -11.77 0.91
C GLY A 154 -15.69 -10.43 0.70
N ALA A 155 -16.33 -9.35 1.16
CA ALA A 155 -15.77 -8.01 1.17
C ALA A 155 -16.39 -7.16 2.30
N PHE A 156 -15.56 -6.27 2.86
CA PHE A 156 -15.99 -5.12 3.63
C PHE A 156 -15.81 -3.85 2.81
N ALA A 157 -16.74 -2.91 2.95
CA ALA A 157 -16.58 -1.55 2.46
C ALA A 157 -16.55 -0.62 3.65
N ILE A 158 -15.61 0.31 3.63
CA ILE A 158 -15.39 1.27 4.71
C ILE A 158 -15.56 2.65 4.12
N ASP A 159 -16.59 3.34 4.57
CA ASP A 159 -16.82 4.73 4.18
C ASP A 159 -16.17 5.63 5.20
N VAL A 160 -15.41 6.61 4.69
CA VAL A 160 -14.82 7.68 5.46
C VAL A 160 -15.40 8.99 4.98
N THR A 161 -16.16 9.66 5.84
CA THR A 161 -16.72 10.99 5.58
C THR A 161 -15.82 12.05 6.22
N ASN A 162 -15.32 13.00 5.42
CA ASN A 162 -14.56 14.14 5.93
C ASN A 162 -15.45 15.37 6.13
N ASN A 163 -15.70 15.72 7.38
CA ASN A 163 -16.50 16.89 7.77
C ASN A 163 -15.66 18.16 7.97
N THR A 164 -14.42 18.19 7.49
CA THR A 164 -13.59 19.39 7.49
C THR A 164 -14.25 20.47 6.63
N VAL A 165 -14.37 21.68 7.20
CA VAL A 165 -14.87 22.85 6.47
C VAL A 165 -13.78 23.32 5.51
N SER A 166 -14.10 23.39 4.21
CA SER A 166 -13.22 23.95 3.18
C SER A 166 -13.66 25.37 2.86
N THR A 167 -12.73 26.32 2.88
CA THR A 167 -12.95 27.71 2.45
C THR A 167 -12.59 27.94 0.98
N ASN A 168 -11.98 26.94 0.31
CA ASN A 168 -11.48 27.06 -1.06
C ASN A 168 -12.57 27.24 -2.12
N LEU A 169 -13.85 27.13 -1.73
CA LEU A 169 -15.02 27.28 -2.58
C LEU A 169 -15.92 28.44 -2.13
N VAL A 170 -15.50 29.23 -1.13
CA VAL A 170 -16.23 30.44 -0.74
C VAL A 170 -15.79 31.55 -1.69
N ASP A 171 -16.48 31.65 -2.81
CA ASP A 171 -16.36 32.80 -3.71
C ASP A 171 -17.09 33.99 -3.08
N ILE A 172 -16.35 35.06 -2.76
CA ILE A 172 -16.90 36.34 -2.30
C ILE A 172 -16.65 37.35 -3.42
N GLU A 173 -17.07 37.04 -4.65
CA GLU A 173 -17.18 38.03 -5.71
C GLU A 173 -18.43 38.89 -5.48
N ILE A 174 -18.20 40.16 -5.17
CA ILE A 174 -19.23 41.21 -5.21
C ILE A 174 -19.41 41.58 -6.69
N SER A 175 -20.44 41.04 -7.33
CA SER A 175 -20.95 41.57 -8.60
C SER A 175 -21.37 43.03 -8.39
N SER A 176 -20.79 43.96 -9.16
CA SER A 176 -21.07 45.40 -9.13
C SER A 176 -22.38 45.80 -9.81
N SER A 177 -23.37 44.91 -9.82
CA SER A 177 -24.72 45.14 -10.34
C SER A 177 -25.71 44.34 -9.49
N ASP A 178 -26.83 44.97 -9.14
CA ASP A 178 -27.89 44.59 -8.18
C ASP A 178 -28.52 43.19 -8.39
N GLU A 179 -27.73 42.12 -8.38
CA GLU A 179 -28.20 40.74 -8.35
C GLU A 179 -27.63 40.00 -7.13
N GLU A 180 -28.51 39.27 -6.46
CA GLU A 180 -28.26 38.51 -5.23
C GLU A 180 -26.93 37.76 -5.23
N VAL A 181 -26.25 37.77 -4.09
CA VAL A 181 -25.03 36.97 -3.82
C VAL A 181 -25.30 35.50 -4.18
N ARG A 182 -24.81 35.06 -5.34
CA ARG A 182 -24.88 33.65 -5.75
C ARG A 182 -23.70 32.90 -5.14
N VAL A 183 -23.92 32.27 -3.99
CA VAL A 183 -23.00 31.29 -3.44
C VAL A 183 -22.97 30.08 -4.39
N LEU A 184 -21.91 29.96 -5.21
CA LEU A 184 -21.69 28.80 -6.05
C LEU A 184 -21.33 27.58 -5.19
N GLN A 185 -22.10 26.50 -5.40
CA GLN A 185 -21.90 25.12 -4.97
C GLN A 185 -21.86 24.79 -3.47
N LYS A 186 -23.03 24.37 -2.99
CA LYS A 186 -23.16 23.47 -1.83
C LYS A 186 -22.52 22.13 -2.21
N ASN A 187 -21.32 21.82 -1.69
CA ASN A 187 -20.74 20.48 -1.79
C ASN A 187 -21.81 19.44 -1.41
N SER A 188 -22.06 18.46 -2.28
CA SER A 188 -22.96 17.37 -1.92
C SER A 188 -22.33 16.58 -0.76
N ASP A 189 -23.17 15.94 0.06
CA ASP A 189 -22.61 15.09 1.12
C ASP A 189 -21.82 13.90 0.55
N GLU A 190 -22.09 13.51 -0.71
CA GLU A 190 -21.33 12.48 -1.43
C GLU A 190 -19.88 12.92 -1.72
N ASP A 191 -19.63 14.20 -1.94
CA ASP A 191 -18.28 14.73 -2.22
C ASP A 191 -17.33 14.67 -1.01
N LYS A 192 -17.90 14.42 0.17
CA LYS A 192 -17.17 14.27 1.45
C LYS A 192 -16.81 12.81 1.75
N VAL A 193 -17.36 11.85 0.99
CA VAL A 193 -17.23 10.41 1.29
C VAL A 193 -16.24 9.77 0.33
N VAL A 194 -15.36 8.94 0.89
CA VAL A 194 -14.54 7.99 0.12
C VAL A 194 -14.76 6.59 0.67
N GLN A 195 -14.69 5.59 -0.20
CA GLN A 195 -14.96 4.20 0.15
C GLN A 195 -13.73 3.34 -0.12
N PHE A 196 -13.38 2.49 0.84
CA PHE A 196 -12.30 1.51 0.74
C PHE A 196 -12.87 0.10 0.79
N TYR A 197 -12.41 -0.77 -0.11
CA TYR A 197 -12.78 -2.18 -0.10
C TYR A 197 -11.67 -3.05 0.48
N VAL A 198 -12.04 -3.91 1.44
CA VAL A 198 -11.17 -4.93 2.01
C VAL A 198 -11.74 -6.29 1.64
N THR A 199 -10.98 -7.10 0.92
CA THR A 199 -11.42 -8.42 0.44
C THR A 199 -10.25 -9.41 0.41
N PRO A 200 -10.48 -10.72 0.69
CA PRO A 200 -9.46 -11.75 0.52
C PRO A 200 -8.93 -11.87 -0.91
N GLN A 201 -9.67 -11.37 -1.90
CA GLN A 201 -9.24 -11.34 -3.29
C GLN A 201 -8.18 -10.27 -3.59
N ASN A 202 -7.96 -9.33 -2.67
CA ASN A 202 -6.98 -8.26 -2.84
C ASN A 202 -5.57 -8.76 -2.48
N SER A 203 -4.62 -8.65 -3.42
CA SER A 203 -3.22 -9.03 -3.22
C SER A 203 -2.52 -8.20 -2.14
N GLU A 204 -3.01 -6.99 -1.85
CA GLU A 204 -2.48 -6.13 -0.79
C GLU A 204 -2.86 -6.62 0.62
N LEU A 205 -3.86 -7.50 0.75
CA LEU A 205 -4.27 -8.05 2.05
C LEU A 205 -3.31 -9.15 2.51
N LYS A 206 -2.44 -8.82 3.45
CA LYS A 206 -1.42 -9.75 3.97
C LYS A 206 -2.01 -10.64 5.05
N THR A 207 -1.83 -11.95 4.91
CA THR A 207 -2.27 -12.91 5.93
C THR A 207 -1.21 -13.07 7.02
N LYS A 208 -1.54 -12.76 8.27
CA LYS A 208 -0.65 -12.87 9.44
C LYS A 208 -1.42 -13.33 10.68
N THR A 209 -0.73 -13.96 11.63
CA THR A 209 -1.34 -14.26 12.93
C THR A 209 -1.32 -13.01 13.81
N ILE A 210 -2.50 -12.47 14.11
CA ILE A 210 -2.67 -11.29 14.97
C ILE A 210 -3.23 -11.76 16.31
N LYS A 211 -2.45 -11.61 17.40
CA LYS A 211 -2.79 -12.08 18.75
C LYS A 211 -3.65 -11.11 19.57
N VAL A 212 -3.97 -9.95 19.03
CA VAL A 212 -4.61 -8.85 19.74
C VAL A 212 -6.00 -9.23 20.23
N VAL A 213 -6.25 -9.05 21.53
CA VAL A 213 -7.50 -9.47 22.20
C VAL A 213 -8.40 -8.26 22.53
N SER A 214 -7.82 -7.11 22.90
CA SER A 214 -8.56 -5.89 23.27
C SER A 214 -8.18 -4.66 22.43
N ARG A 215 -9.00 -3.62 22.52
CA ARG A 215 -8.76 -2.34 21.85
C ARG A 215 -7.57 -1.58 22.44
N GLU A 216 -7.41 -1.65 23.75
CA GLU A 216 -6.31 -1.04 24.50
C GLU A 216 -5.00 -1.72 24.10
N GLU A 217 -4.98 -3.05 24.12
CA GLU A 217 -3.81 -3.83 23.71
C GLU A 217 -3.45 -3.58 22.23
N PHE A 218 -4.45 -3.49 21.35
CA PHE A 218 -4.28 -3.09 19.96
C PHE A 218 -3.58 -1.73 19.86
N THR A 219 -4.11 -0.74 20.60
CA THR A 219 -3.63 0.64 20.57
C THR A 219 -2.19 0.72 21.06
N LEU A 220 -1.87 0.07 22.19
CA LEU A 220 -0.50 0.01 22.73
C LEU A 220 0.46 -0.67 21.75
N GLN A 221 0.03 -1.74 21.08
CA GLN A 221 0.85 -2.40 20.06
C GLN A 221 1.12 -1.49 18.86
N GLU A 222 0.12 -0.78 18.36
CA GLU A 222 0.28 0.14 17.22
C GLU A 222 1.14 1.35 17.59
N ILE A 223 0.96 1.91 18.80
CA ILE A 223 1.84 2.96 19.33
C ILE A 223 3.29 2.47 19.42
N LYS A 224 3.52 1.24 19.91
CA LYS A 224 4.87 0.67 19.99
C LYS A 224 5.51 0.49 18.62
N LYS A 225 4.77 -0.07 17.65
CA LYS A 225 5.24 -0.23 16.26
C LYS A 225 5.61 1.12 15.65
N GLU A 226 4.78 2.14 15.86
CA GLU A 226 5.03 3.49 15.36
C GLU A 226 6.26 4.11 16.02
N ARG A 227 6.42 4.01 17.34
CA ARG A 227 7.63 4.47 18.05
C ARG A 227 8.90 3.82 17.51
N GLU A 228 8.88 2.50 17.31
CA GLU A 228 10.02 1.79 16.73
C GLU A 228 10.32 2.26 15.30
N PHE A 229 9.29 2.55 14.51
CA PHE A 229 9.46 3.13 13.18
C PHE A 229 10.13 4.51 13.26
N GLN A 230 9.64 5.40 14.12
CA GLN A 230 10.21 6.73 14.32
C GLN A 230 11.68 6.68 14.77
N LYS A 231 12.02 5.81 15.73
CA LYS A 231 13.41 5.59 16.18
C LYS A 231 14.32 5.06 15.07
N ARG A 232 13.82 4.16 14.22
CA ARG A 232 14.58 3.68 13.05
C ARG A 232 14.84 4.80 12.04
N GLN A 233 13.88 5.72 11.82
CA GLN A 233 14.09 6.88 10.96
C GLN A 233 15.13 7.83 11.55
N GLU A 234 15.04 8.12 12.85
CA GLU A 234 16.02 8.96 13.56
C GLU A 234 17.44 8.39 13.41
N ALA A 235 17.62 7.09 13.63
CA ALA A 235 18.92 6.42 13.50
C ALA A 235 19.48 6.54 12.07
N LYS A 236 18.64 6.39 11.04
CA LYS A 236 19.04 6.57 9.64
C LYS A 236 19.49 8.01 9.37
N ILE A 237 18.73 9.00 9.82
CA ILE A 237 19.07 10.41 9.63
C ILE A 237 20.39 10.75 10.34
N LYS A 238 20.58 10.28 11.58
CA LYS A 238 21.84 10.45 12.32
C LYS A 238 23.04 9.82 11.59
N ALA A 239 22.86 8.63 11.01
CA ALA A 239 23.90 8.01 10.20
C ALA A 239 24.24 8.83 8.96
N SER A 240 23.24 9.38 8.26
CA SER A 240 23.44 10.28 7.12
C SER A 240 24.15 11.58 7.51
N ILE A 241 23.79 12.19 8.64
CA ILE A 241 24.50 13.38 9.17
C ILE A 241 25.97 13.06 9.40
N LYS A 242 26.29 11.91 10.02
CA LYS A 242 27.67 11.49 10.25
C LYS A 242 28.47 11.33 8.94
N GLN A 243 27.84 10.78 7.90
CA GLN A 243 28.47 10.66 6.58
C GLN A 243 28.72 12.03 5.94
N LEU A 244 27.76 12.96 6.05
CA LEU A 244 27.92 14.33 5.56
C LEU A 244 29.05 15.06 6.29
N GLN A 245 29.15 14.91 7.61
CA GLN A 245 30.23 15.49 8.42
C GLN A 245 31.61 14.95 8.02
N ALA A 246 31.76 13.63 7.85
CA ALA A 246 33.01 13.05 7.38
C ALA A 246 33.38 13.53 5.95
N SER A 247 32.37 13.74 5.10
CA SER A 247 32.59 14.28 3.75
C SER A 247 32.89 15.77 3.73
N ILE A 248 32.50 16.53 4.75
CA ILE A 248 32.92 17.93 4.94
C ILE A 248 34.39 17.95 5.39
N GLU A 249 34.77 17.11 6.35
CA GLU A 249 36.14 17.00 6.84
C GLU A 249 37.15 16.66 5.72
N ASP A 250 36.78 15.73 4.82
CA ASP A 250 37.57 15.42 3.62
C ASP A 250 37.70 16.62 2.66
N ASP A 251 36.61 17.34 2.40
CA ASP A 251 36.64 18.55 1.55
C ASP A 251 37.47 19.67 2.19
N GLU A 252 37.40 19.85 3.51
CA GLU A 252 38.21 20.82 4.26
C GLU A 252 39.70 20.48 4.16
N SER A 253 40.08 19.20 4.33
CA SER A 253 41.47 18.75 4.16
C SER A 253 42.00 18.96 2.74
N ARG A 254 41.17 18.70 1.71
CA ARG A 254 41.53 19.00 0.31
C ARG A 254 41.68 20.49 0.07
N LYS A 255 40.79 21.31 0.65
CA LYS A 255 40.86 22.77 0.56
C LYS A 255 42.15 23.30 1.21
N GLU A 256 42.54 22.75 2.36
CA GLU A 256 43.81 23.11 3.02
C GLU A 256 45.01 22.75 2.13
N SER A 257 44.99 21.56 1.53
CA SER A 257 46.03 21.10 0.60
C SER A 257 46.17 22.04 -0.61
N LEU A 258 45.05 22.37 -1.27
CA LEU A 258 45.03 23.32 -2.39
C LEU A 258 45.52 24.71 -1.98
N SER A 259 45.11 25.18 -0.80
CA SER A 259 45.51 26.48 -0.26
C SER A 259 47.02 26.54 0.05
N SER A 260 47.62 25.42 0.45
CA SER A 260 49.06 25.29 0.66
C SER A 260 49.82 25.29 -0.68
N GLU A 261 49.33 24.55 -1.66
CA GLU A 261 49.92 24.44 -3.00
C GLU A 261 49.88 25.76 -3.78
N ALA A 262 48.81 26.56 -3.59
CA ALA A 262 48.62 27.85 -4.25
C ALA A 262 49.81 28.82 -4.08
N LYS A 263 50.66 28.64 -3.06
CA LYS A 263 51.88 29.44 -2.83
C LYS A 263 52.95 29.23 -3.90
N TYR A 264 52.89 28.12 -4.64
CA TYR A 264 53.87 27.74 -5.65
C TYR A 264 53.33 27.84 -7.09
N LEU A 265 52.05 28.19 -7.25
CA LEU A 265 51.37 28.25 -8.54
C LEU A 265 51.32 29.68 -9.09
N ALA A 266 51.26 29.81 -10.41
CA ALA A 266 51.11 31.08 -11.11
C ALA A 266 50.30 30.90 -12.41
N GLY A 267 49.76 32.00 -12.95
CA GLY A 267 49.01 31.97 -14.21
C GLY A 267 47.78 31.06 -14.14
N ASP A 268 47.58 30.25 -15.17
CA ASP A 268 46.40 29.39 -15.31
C ASP A 268 46.28 28.34 -14.19
N ASP A 269 47.40 27.78 -13.70
CA ASP A 269 47.41 26.78 -12.63
C ASP A 269 46.87 27.36 -11.30
N LEU A 270 47.20 28.62 -11.01
CA LEU A 270 46.69 29.31 -9.82
C LEU A 270 45.18 29.57 -9.92
N GLU A 271 44.71 29.92 -11.11
CA GLU A 271 43.28 30.15 -11.36
C GLU A 271 42.48 28.84 -11.28
N GLU A 272 43.01 27.73 -11.79
CA GLU A 272 42.39 26.41 -11.65
C GLU A 272 42.30 25.98 -10.18
N ASN A 273 43.39 26.15 -9.41
CA ASN A 273 43.40 25.87 -7.97
C ASN A 273 42.34 26.68 -7.21
N ARG A 274 42.24 28.00 -7.49
CA ARG A 274 41.21 28.87 -6.91
C ARG A 274 39.78 28.40 -7.24
N ARG A 275 39.52 27.96 -8.48
CA ARG A 275 38.22 27.38 -8.86
C ARG A 275 37.94 26.08 -8.09
N GLY A 276 38.96 25.24 -7.89
CA GLY A 276 38.87 24.04 -7.07
C GLY A 276 38.44 24.35 -5.64
N ILE A 277 39.05 25.37 -5.01
CA ILE A 277 38.68 25.83 -3.66
C ILE A 277 37.23 26.31 -3.61
N LEU A 278 36.80 27.15 -4.59
CA LEU A 278 35.41 27.64 -4.65
C LEU A 278 34.39 26.51 -4.82
N LEU A 279 34.72 25.48 -5.60
CA LEU A 279 33.86 24.31 -5.76
C LEU A 279 33.73 23.54 -4.43
N LEU A 280 34.84 23.35 -3.70
CA LEU A 280 34.81 22.71 -2.38
C LEU A 280 33.97 23.53 -1.39
N ASP A 281 34.09 24.86 -1.38
CA ASP A 281 33.27 25.73 -0.53
C ASP A 281 31.78 25.59 -0.83
N SER A 282 31.40 25.58 -2.11
CA SER A 282 30.01 25.34 -2.52
C SER A 282 29.51 23.96 -2.08
N ASN A 283 30.35 22.93 -2.17
CA ASN A 283 30.00 21.57 -1.75
C ASN A 283 29.80 21.49 -0.23
N ILE A 284 30.69 22.10 0.56
CA ILE A 284 30.58 22.18 2.02
C ILE A 284 29.28 22.89 2.42
N GLU A 285 28.96 24.04 1.81
CA GLU A 285 27.72 24.77 2.13
C GLU A 285 26.46 23.94 1.81
N SER A 286 26.44 23.26 0.67
CA SER A 286 25.32 22.37 0.30
C SER A 286 25.16 21.19 1.29
N LYS A 287 26.28 20.61 1.75
CA LYS A 287 26.26 19.55 2.78
C LYS A 287 25.77 20.10 4.13
N ASN A 288 26.22 21.29 4.53
CA ASN A 288 25.74 21.98 5.74
C ASN A 288 24.24 22.26 5.69
N GLN A 289 23.71 22.73 4.56
CA GLN A 289 22.27 22.91 4.38
C GLN A 289 21.51 21.59 4.52
N SER A 290 22.05 20.49 3.99
CA SER A 290 21.47 19.15 4.13
C SER A 290 21.46 18.69 5.58
N ILE A 291 22.52 18.96 6.35
CA ILE A 291 22.60 18.68 7.80
C ILE A 291 21.56 19.50 8.59
N ARG A 292 21.34 20.77 8.24
CA ARG A 292 20.31 21.61 8.87
C ARG A 292 18.92 21.00 8.70
N VAL A 293 18.54 20.68 7.45
CA VAL A 293 17.23 20.03 7.16
C VAL A 293 17.10 18.67 7.85
N ALA A 294 18.18 17.88 7.91
CA ALA A 294 18.20 16.62 8.62
C ALA A 294 17.98 16.79 10.12
N SER A 295 18.59 17.80 10.73
CA SER A 295 18.41 18.15 12.16
C SER A 295 16.98 18.57 12.46
N ASP A 296 16.37 19.44 11.63
CA ASP A 296 14.97 19.83 11.77
C ASP A 296 14.01 18.63 11.70
N ASN A 297 14.34 17.63 10.86
CA ASN A 297 13.56 16.40 10.76
C ASN A 297 13.70 15.52 12.01
N ILE A 298 14.87 15.50 12.67
CA ILE A 298 15.05 14.83 13.97
C ILE A 298 14.16 15.48 15.03
N GLU A 299 14.12 16.81 15.09
CA GLU A 299 13.27 17.53 16.05
C GLU A 299 11.78 17.17 15.84
N LYS A 300 11.32 17.13 14.60
CA LYS A 300 9.95 16.66 14.26
C LYS A 300 9.70 15.23 14.70
N ILE A 301 10.70 14.34 14.63
CA ILE A 301 10.59 12.96 15.13
C ILE A 301 10.47 12.96 16.66
N HIS A 302 11.23 13.78 17.37
CA HIS A 302 11.13 13.89 18.83
C HIS A 302 9.75 14.36 19.29
N LEU A 303 9.17 15.37 18.64
CA LEU A 303 7.80 15.83 18.92
C LEU A 303 6.75 14.71 18.70
N LYS A 304 6.93 13.89 17.66
CA LYS A 304 6.07 12.72 17.41
C LYS A 304 6.24 11.66 18.50
N LEU A 305 7.47 11.38 18.94
CA LEU A 305 7.74 10.44 20.02
C LEU A 305 7.12 10.90 21.35
N GLU A 306 7.24 12.19 21.68
CA GLU A 306 6.60 12.76 22.88
C GLU A 306 5.07 12.61 22.83
N THR A 307 4.47 12.88 21.67
CA THR A 307 3.03 12.69 21.46
C THR A 307 2.61 11.22 21.66
N LEU A 308 3.40 10.28 21.13
CA LEU A 308 3.17 8.84 21.31
C LEU A 308 3.32 8.42 22.77
N ASP A 309 4.30 8.95 23.50
CA ASP A 309 4.53 8.65 24.92
C ASP A 309 3.41 9.21 25.81
N ARG A 310 2.85 10.38 25.48
CA ARG A 310 1.64 10.89 26.15
C ARG A 310 0.44 9.97 25.88
N LYS A 311 0.18 9.62 24.62
CA LYS A 311 -0.93 8.71 24.27
C LYS A 311 -0.78 7.34 24.91
N GLN A 312 0.43 6.79 24.97
CA GLN A 312 0.68 5.51 25.62
C GLN A 312 0.28 5.57 27.10
N ARG A 313 0.70 6.62 27.80
CA ARG A 313 0.31 6.85 29.20
C ARG A 313 -1.20 6.98 29.37
N ASP A 314 -1.85 7.75 28.49
CA ASP A 314 -3.31 7.93 28.51
C ASP A 314 -4.07 6.61 28.28
N VAL A 315 -3.51 5.68 27.50
CA VAL A 315 -4.11 4.36 27.31
C VAL A 315 -3.85 3.46 28.51
N GLU A 316 -2.64 3.48 29.08
CA GLU A 316 -2.26 2.69 30.26
C GLU A 316 -3.01 3.10 31.53
N ASN A 317 -3.29 4.39 31.71
CA ASN A 317 -4.02 4.93 32.86
C ASN A 317 -5.55 4.97 32.66
N GLY A 318 -6.04 4.60 31.48
CA GLY A 318 -7.47 4.58 31.13
C GLY A 318 -8.10 5.96 30.85
N THR A 319 -7.32 7.03 30.68
CA THR A 319 -7.84 8.38 30.36
C THR A 319 -7.98 8.63 28.86
N PHE A 320 -7.52 7.71 28.02
CA PHE A 320 -7.66 7.82 26.56
C PHE A 320 -9.12 7.63 26.13
N GLU A 321 -9.69 8.66 25.51
CA GLU A 321 -11.06 8.63 25.00
C GLU A 321 -11.15 7.83 23.70
N PHE A 322 -11.63 6.60 23.83
CA PHE A 322 -11.95 5.73 22.73
C PHE A 322 -13.33 6.04 22.14
N SER A 323 -13.41 6.29 20.83
CA SER A 323 -14.70 6.43 20.12
C SER A 323 -15.54 5.15 20.24
N SER A 324 -16.86 5.21 20.30
CA SER A 324 -17.67 3.98 20.37
C SER A 324 -17.37 3.01 19.21
N PRO A 325 -17.39 1.68 19.46
CA PRO A 325 -17.23 0.70 18.39
C PRO A 325 -18.31 0.87 17.31
N ILE A 326 -17.91 0.69 16.06
CA ILE A 326 -18.79 0.81 14.89
C ILE A 326 -19.27 -0.58 14.49
N GLU A 327 -20.58 -0.77 14.42
CA GLU A 327 -21.20 -2.04 14.00
C GLU A 327 -21.35 -2.13 12.48
N THR A 328 -21.44 -3.36 11.96
CA THR A 328 -21.66 -3.59 10.52
C THR A 328 -23.07 -3.23 10.07
N VAL A 329 -23.16 -2.54 8.94
CA VAL A 329 -24.39 -2.32 8.17
C VAL A 329 -24.40 -3.24 6.94
N VAL A 330 -25.57 -3.68 6.51
CA VAL A 330 -25.72 -4.48 5.28
C VAL A 330 -25.35 -3.61 4.07
N MET A 331 -24.46 -4.09 3.20
CA MET A 331 -24.26 -3.47 1.88
C MET A 331 -25.58 -3.51 1.11
N LYS A 332 -26.08 -2.34 0.71
CA LYS A 332 -27.29 -2.24 -0.12
C LYS A 332 -27.02 -2.60 -1.57
#